data_AF-A0AA48KFM4-F1
#
_entry.id   AF-A0AA48KFM4-F1
#
_cell.length_a   1.000
_cell.length_b   1.000
_cell.length_c   1.000
_cell.angle_alpha   90.00
_cell.angle_beta   90.00
_cell.angle_gamma   90.00
#
_symmetry.space_group_name_H-M   'P 1'
#
loop_
_entity.id
_entity.type
_entity.pdbx_description
1 polymer ?
#
loop_
_entity_poly.entity_id
_entity_poly.type
_entity_poly.pdbx_seq_one_letter_code
_entity_poly.pdbx_strand_id
1 'polypeptide(L)'
;MQSRVVFVDLVDISEGGCKIKGSSGFAKEGDRITMKVGDISAPLGTVAWVQDRFAGVRFDGEMHPAVLDHLVATAGNNFRMEKQRLHRL
;
A
#
# COMPACT_ATOMS: atom_id res chain seq x y z
N MET A 1 13.30 -2.10 18.08
CA MET A 1 12.20 -2.28 17.10
C MET A 1 12.75 -3.10 15.94
N GLN A 2 12.19 -4.29 15.67
CA GLN A 2 12.56 -5.09 14.50
C GLN A 2 11.70 -4.66 13.32
N SER A 3 12.32 -4.04 12.33
CA SER A 3 11.73 -3.82 11.01
C SER A 3 11.75 -5.15 10.24
N ARG A 4 10.57 -5.66 9.84
CA ARG A 4 10.44 -6.85 8.98
C ARG A 4 9.79 -6.47 7.66
N VAL A 5 10.23 -7.11 6.57
CA VAL A 5 9.59 -6.97 5.27
C VAL A 5 8.36 -7.89 5.25
N VAL A 6 7.21 -7.32 4.93
CA VAL A 6 5.95 -8.06 4.75
C VAL A 6 5.34 -7.70 3.40
N PHE A 7 4.84 -8.71 2.71
CA PHE A 7 4.07 -8.52 1.48
C PHE A 7 2.60 -8.32 1.85
N VAL A 8 1.99 -7.27 1.31
CA VAL A 8 0.60 -6.88 1.57
C VAL A 8 -0.07 -6.50 0.26
N ASP A 9 -1.38 -6.70 0.19
CA ASP A 9 -2.19 -6.22 -0.92
C ASP A 9 -2.60 -4.77 -0.64
N LEU A 10 -2.35 -3.88 -1.61
CA LEU A 10 -2.92 -2.53 -1.61
C LEU A 10 -4.40 -2.64 -1.99
N VAL A 11 -5.29 -2.29 -1.05
CA VAL A 11 -6.75 -2.37 -1.25
C VAL A 11 -7.29 -1.06 -1.80
N ASP A 12 -6.82 0.07 -1.27
CA ASP A 12 -7.29 1.40 -1.64
C ASP A 12 -6.19 2.43 -1.37
N ILE A 13 -6.16 3.52 -2.14
CA ILE A 13 -5.19 4.59 -1.98
C ILE A 13 -5.85 5.95 -2.22
N SER A 14 -5.48 6.91 -1.39
CA SER A 14 -5.91 8.30 -1.43
C SER A 14 -4.70 9.21 -1.20
N GLU A 15 -4.90 10.52 -1.35
CA GLU A 15 -3.86 11.52 -1.07
C GLU A 15 -3.39 11.50 0.40
N GLY A 16 -4.29 11.16 1.33
CA GLY A 16 -3.99 11.16 2.77
C GLY A 16 -3.46 9.83 3.32
N GLY A 17 -3.49 8.76 2.52
CA GLY A 17 -3.18 7.43 3.03
C GLY A 17 -3.62 6.29 2.12
N CYS A 18 -3.31 5.06 2.53
CA CYS A 18 -3.76 3.85 1.85
C CYS A 18 -4.30 2.80 2.82
N LYS A 19 -5.16 1.94 2.29
CA LYS A 19 -5.64 0.74 2.96
C LYS A 19 -4.88 -0.46 2.41
N ILE A 20 -4.31 -1.25 3.31
CA ILE A 20 -3.58 -2.46 2.98
C ILE A 20 -4.19 -3.67 3.67
N LYS A 21 -4.03 -4.84 3.04
CA LYS A 21 -4.47 -6.13 3.58
C LYS A 21 -3.28 -7.07 3.68
N GLY A 22 -3.10 -7.67 4.85
CA GLY A 22 -2.01 -8.59 5.12
C GLY A 22 -2.45 -9.84 5.88
N SER A 23 -1.46 -10.62 6.31
CA SER A 23 -1.67 -11.74 7.24
C SER A 23 -2.08 -11.24 8.63
N SER A 24 -2.74 -12.08 9.43
CA SER A 24 -3.10 -11.68 10.80
C SER A 24 -1.87 -11.22 11.60
N GLY A 25 -1.98 -10.07 12.29
CA GLY A 25 -0.88 -9.48 13.06
C GLY A 25 0.29 -8.95 12.23
N PHE A 26 0.08 -8.62 10.94
CA PHE A 26 1.12 -8.07 10.09
C PHE A 26 1.58 -6.66 10.51
N ALA A 27 0.66 -5.85 11.04
CA ALA A 27 0.87 -4.46 11.44
C ALA A 27 0.25 -4.18 12.81
N LYS A 28 0.77 -3.18 13.50
CA LYS A 28 0.20 -2.60 14.73
C LYS A 28 -0.03 -1.10 14.54
N GLU A 29 -1.00 -0.57 15.26
CA GLU A 29 -1.22 0.87 15.31
C GLU A 29 0.04 1.59 15.82
N GLY A 30 0.42 2.67 15.15
CA GLY A 30 1.66 3.41 15.40
C GLY A 30 2.91 2.86 14.71
N ASP A 31 2.85 1.70 14.03
CA ASP A 31 3.98 1.22 13.23
C ASP A 31 4.26 2.18 12.07
N ARG A 32 5.55 2.49 11.84
CA ARG A 32 5.98 3.21 10.64
C ARG A 32 6.13 2.25 9.47
N ILE A 33 5.50 2.61 8.36
CA ILE A 33 5.57 1.87 7.11
C ILE A 33 6.46 2.63 6.14
N THR A 34 7.44 1.91 5.60
CA THR A 34 8.24 2.35 4.46
C THR A 34 7.86 1.47 3.28
N MET A 35 7.49 2.09 2.17
CA MET A 35 7.17 1.38 0.95
C MET A 35 8.42 1.27 0.09
N LYS A 36 8.71 0.06 -0.38
CA LYS A 36 9.79 -0.19 -1.33
C LYS A 36 9.19 -0.56 -2.68
N VAL A 37 9.45 0.25 -3.71
CA VAL A 37 9.07 -0.01 -5.10
C VAL A 37 10.35 -0.08 -5.92
N GLY A 38 10.72 -1.28 -6.35
CA GLY A 38 12.03 -1.52 -6.98
C GLY A 38 13.18 -1.14 -6.03
N ASP A 39 14.04 -0.23 -6.49
CA ASP A 39 15.18 0.29 -5.71
C ASP A 39 14.83 1.54 -4.87
N ILE A 40 13.61 2.05 -4.99
CA ILE A 40 13.17 3.25 -4.29
C ILE A 40 12.49 2.86 -2.98
N SER A 41 12.99 3.39 -1.86
CA SER A 41 12.41 3.23 -0.53
C SER A 41 11.89 4.58 -0.05
N ALA A 42 10.57 4.76 -0.02
CA ALA A 42 9.92 6.00 0.40
C ALA A 42 9.23 5.78 1.76
N PRO A 43 9.44 6.68 2.75
CA PRO A 43 8.62 6.67 3.96
C PRO A 43 7.17 6.92 3.54
N LEU A 44 6.31 5.93 3.82
CA LEU A 44 4.91 5.99 3.41
C LEU A 44 4.12 6.74 4.48
N GLY A 45 4.26 6.30 5.73
CA GLY A 45 3.64 6.96 6.87
C GLY A 45 3.46 6.04 8.07
N THR A 46 2.40 6.25 8.84
CA THR A 46 2.15 5.55 10.10
C THR A 46 0.81 4.81 10.05
N VAL A 47 0.77 3.59 10.61
CA VAL A 47 -0.48 2.82 10.74
C VAL A 47 -1.41 3.54 11.71
N ALA A 48 -2.52 4.06 11.19
CA ALA A 48 -3.51 4.81 11.95
C ALA A 48 -4.56 3.91 12.63
N TRP A 49 -4.84 2.74 12.05
CA TRP A 49 -5.75 1.75 12.62
C TRP A 49 -5.44 0.35 12.09
N VAL A 50 -5.78 -0.68 12.87
CA VAL A 50 -5.74 -2.09 12.45
C VAL A 50 -7.06 -2.77 12.77
N GLN A 51 -7.66 -3.42 11.78
CA GLN A 51 -8.87 -4.21 11.94
C GLN A 51 -8.70 -5.57 11.24
N ASP A 52 -8.56 -6.62 12.05
CA ASP A 52 -8.31 -8.00 11.60
C ASP A 52 -7.09 -8.12 10.68
N ARG A 53 -7.34 -8.22 9.37
CA ARG A 53 -6.34 -8.36 8.31
C ARG A 53 -6.14 -7.08 7.52
N PHE A 54 -6.81 -5.99 7.92
CA PHE A 54 -6.72 -4.69 7.28
C PHE A 54 -5.99 -3.71 8.18
N ALA A 55 -5.22 -2.83 7.56
CA ALA A 55 -4.65 -1.69 8.23
C ALA A 55 -4.82 -0.44 7.36
N GLY A 56 -5.10 0.69 8.00
CA GLY A 56 -5.04 2.00 7.37
C GLY A 56 -3.72 2.66 7.69
N VAL A 57 -3.02 3.12 6.67
CA VAL A 57 -1.78 3.89 6.80
C VAL A 57 -2.07 5.34 6.47
N ARG A 58 -1.77 6.25 7.40
CA ARG A 58 -1.81 7.70 7.18
C ARG A 58 -0.46 8.17 6.71
N PHE A 59 -0.40 8.95 5.63
CA PHE A 59 0.86 9.48 5.13
C PHE A 59 1.35 10.63 6.02
N ASP A 60 2.65 10.66 6.30
CA ASP A 60 3.27 11.65 7.20
C ASP A 60 3.68 12.95 6.47
N GLY A 61 3.44 13.06 5.15
CA GLY A 61 3.68 14.26 4.34
C GLY A 61 2.98 14.21 2.98
N GLU A 62 3.13 15.26 2.17
CA GLU A 62 2.71 15.24 0.76
C GLU A 62 3.51 14.17 0.05
N MET A 63 2.86 13.04 -0.24
CA MET A 63 3.41 12.03 -1.11
C MET A 63 3.80 12.73 -2.42
N HIS A 64 5.10 12.76 -2.74
CA HIS A 64 5.57 13.46 -3.93
C HIS A 64 4.77 12.95 -5.14
N PRO A 65 4.20 13.83 -5.99
CA PRO A 65 3.36 13.41 -7.12
C PRO A 65 4.02 12.36 -8.01
N ALA A 66 5.35 12.43 -8.15
CA ALA A 66 6.15 11.43 -8.88
C ALA A 66 6.08 10.01 -8.29
N VAL A 67 5.92 9.85 -6.97
CA VAL A 67 5.73 8.55 -6.32
C VAL A 67 4.33 8.01 -6.61
N LEU A 68 3.31 8.88 -6.61
CA LEU A 68 1.96 8.51 -7.00
C LEU A 68 1.91 8.11 -8.48
N ASP A 69 2.53 8.89 -9.36
CA ASP A 69 2.64 8.59 -10.79
C ASP A 69 3.37 7.26 -11.02
N HIS A 70 4.45 7.01 -10.29
CA HIS A 70 5.18 5.74 -10.39
C HIS A 70 4.36 4.56 -9.86
N LEU A 71 3.62 4.75 -8.76
CA LEU A 71 2.69 3.75 -8.25
C LEU A 71 1.58 3.46 -9.24
N VAL A 72 0.98 4.47 -9.88
CA VAL A 72 -0.05 4.30 -10.90
C VAL A 72 0.52 3.64 -12.16
N ALA A 73 1.73 4.01 -12.59
CA ALA A 73 2.41 3.40 -13.73
C ALA A 73 2.76 1.93 -13.47
N THR A 74 3.15 1.59 -12.23
CA THR A 74 3.54 0.21 -11.86
C THR A 74 2.31 -0.64 -11.52
N ALA A 75 1.33 -0.08 -10.82
CA ALA A 75 0.04 -0.71 -10.54
C ALA A 75 -0.77 -0.89 -11.82
N GLY A 76 -0.66 0.00 -12.81
CA GLY A 76 -1.26 -0.11 -14.14
C GLY A 76 -0.79 -1.35 -14.91
N ASN A 77 0.32 -1.96 -14.53
CA ASN A 77 0.79 -3.21 -15.11
C ASN A 77 0.16 -4.46 -14.47
N ASN A 78 -0.40 -4.37 -13.25
CA ASN A 78 -1.08 -5.48 -12.55
C ASN A 78 -2.59 -5.28 -12.30
N PHE A 79 -3.12 -4.05 -12.32
CA PHE A 79 -4.57 -3.77 -12.23
C PHE A 79 -5.33 -4.14 -13.52
N ARG A 80 -4.60 -4.42 -14.61
CA ARG A 80 -5.18 -4.78 -15.90
C ARG A 80 -5.58 -6.27 -16.01
N MET A 81 -5.29 -7.10 -15.01
CA MET A 81 -5.55 -8.55 -15.09
C MET A 81 -6.87 -9.05 -14.50
N GLU A 82 -7.67 -8.24 -13.78
CA GLU A 82 -8.94 -8.73 -13.20
C GLU A 82 -10.22 -8.15 -13.86
N LYS A 83 -10.12 -7.06 -14.63
CA LYS A 83 -11.29 -6.51 -15.35
C LYS A 83 -11.44 -6.98 -16.81
N GLN A 84 -10.61 -7.92 -17.28
CA GLN A 84 -10.68 -8.42 -18.66
C GLN A 84 -11.13 -9.89 -18.83
N ARG A 85 -11.52 -10.58 -17.75
CA ARG A 85 -12.05 -11.97 -17.83
C ARG A 85 -13.56 -12.12 -17.72
N LEU A 86 -14.32 -11.03 -17.68
CA LEU A 86 -15.79 -11.09 -17.57
C LEU A 86 -16.52 -10.45 -18.77
N HIS A 87 -16.08 -10.71 -20.00
CA HIS A 87 -16.88 -10.41 -21.22
C HIS A 87 -16.50 -11.35 -22.39
N ARG A 88 -16.58 -12.66 -22.16
CA ARG A 88 -16.78 -13.63 -23.25
C ARG A 88 -17.80 -14.68 -22.81
N LEU A 89 -19.06 -14.34 -22.99
CA LEU A 89 -20.14 -15.26 -23.32
C LEU A 89 -20.78 -14.75 -24.61
#